data_AF-A0A926AI02-F1
#
_entry.id   AF-A0A926AI02-F1
#
_cell.length_a   1.000
_cell.length_b   1.000
_cell.length_c   1.000
_cell.angle_alpha   90.00
_cell.angle_beta   90.00
_cell.angle_gamma   90.00
#
_symmetry.space_group_name_H-M   'P 1'
#
loop_
_entity.id
_entity.type
_entity.pdbx_description
1 polymer ?
#
loop_
_entity_poly.entity_id
_entity_poly.type
_entity_poly.pdbx_seq_one_letter_code
_entity_poly.pdbx_strand_id
1 'polypeptide(L)'
;MNESTVYMAINSPRPHQAVITKLIARLYVLFETGQIHLQPYPETMLDSGRSSPVPDVILVNPETEQTEIIIEISNKTGFKNDCNKVKKLIDEQNYDIREGFVYNYQTEEWFKYELNKGIAVENTSFSEIVIQDFNKFL
;
A
#
# COMPACT_ATOMS: atom_id res chain seq x y z
N MET A 1 18.99 -17.14 27.57
CA MET A 1 19.22 -16.67 26.19
C MET A 1 17.88 -16.69 25.51
N ASN A 2 17.27 -15.52 25.27
CA ASN A 2 16.00 -15.44 24.56
C ASN A 2 16.32 -15.50 23.06
N GLU A 3 15.86 -16.55 22.40
CA GLU A 3 15.85 -16.59 20.94
C GLU A 3 14.89 -15.52 20.44
N SER A 4 15.46 -14.46 19.89
CA SER A 4 14.76 -13.47 19.10
C SER A 4 14.17 -14.19 17.88
N THR A 5 12.88 -14.49 17.93
CA THR A 5 12.13 -14.96 16.76
C THR A 5 12.08 -13.80 15.76
N VAL A 6 13.08 -13.75 14.88
CA VAL A 6 12.99 -12.98 13.64
C VAL A 6 11.85 -13.62 12.87
N TYR A 7 10.70 -12.96 12.83
CA TYR A 7 9.64 -13.28 11.87
C TYR A 7 10.21 -12.97 10.49
N MET A 8 10.94 -13.93 9.91
CA MET A 8 11.21 -13.97 8.49
C MET A 8 9.85 -13.91 7.80
N ALA A 9 9.69 -13.01 6.83
CA ALA A 9 8.53 -12.99 5.94
C ALA A 9 8.37 -14.39 5.33
N ILE A 10 7.43 -15.16 5.87
CA ILE A 10 7.11 -16.51 5.41
C ILE A 10 6.54 -16.31 4.01
N ASN A 11 7.35 -16.58 2.97
CA ASN A 11 7.02 -16.55 1.54
C ASN A 11 5.57 -16.12 1.27
N SER A 12 5.34 -14.82 1.04
CA SER A 12 4.01 -14.33 0.70
C SER A 12 3.44 -15.21 -0.42
N PRO A 13 2.25 -15.80 -0.25
CA PRO A 13 1.71 -16.78 -1.19
C PRO A 13 1.74 -16.24 -2.63
N ARG A 14 2.00 -17.08 -3.63
CA ARG A 14 2.01 -16.67 -5.06
C ARG A 14 0.86 -15.73 -5.47
N PRO A 15 -0.40 -15.91 -4.99
CA PRO A 15 -1.48 -14.96 -5.27
C PRO A 15 -1.22 -13.52 -4.78
N HIS A 16 -0.61 -13.36 -3.59
CA HIS A 16 -0.24 -12.05 -3.03
C HIS A 16 0.78 -11.34 -3.93
N GLN A 17 1.85 -12.04 -4.28
CA GLN A 17 2.90 -11.52 -5.17
C GLN A 17 2.40 -11.25 -6.59
N ALA A 18 1.45 -12.04 -7.09
CA ALA A 18 0.82 -11.81 -8.39
C ALA A 18 0.03 -10.49 -8.41
N VAL A 19 -0.65 -10.13 -7.31
CA VAL A 19 -1.36 -8.86 -7.19
C VAL A 19 -0.38 -7.68 -7.17
N ILE A 20 0.68 -7.75 -6.36
CA ILE A 20 1.74 -6.72 -6.35
C ILE A 20 2.29 -6.52 -7.76
N THR A 21 2.64 -7.62 -8.45
CA THR A 21 3.20 -7.58 -9.80
C THR A 21 2.26 -6.87 -10.78
N LYS A 22 0.95 -7.19 -10.74
CA LYS A 22 -0.05 -6.56 -11.63
C LYS A 22 -0.20 -5.06 -11.36
N LEU A 23 -0.29 -4.67 -10.09
CA LEU A 23 -0.39 -3.26 -9.69
C LEU A 23 0.84 -2.49 -10.17
N ILE A 24 2.04 -2.96 -9.82
CA ILE A 24 3.30 -2.30 -10.19
C ILE A 24 3.43 -2.20 -11.70
N ALA A 25 3.19 -3.27 -12.44
CA ALA A 25 3.32 -3.27 -13.90
C ALA A 25 2.42 -2.21 -14.55
N ARG A 26 1.18 -2.07 -14.09
CA ARG A 26 0.25 -1.06 -14.61
C ARG A 26 0.61 0.35 -14.15
N LEU A 27 0.84 0.54 -12.86
CA LEU A 27 1.20 1.85 -12.28
C LEU A 27 2.47 2.41 -12.92
N TYR A 28 3.46 1.55 -13.19
CA TYR A 28 4.72 2.00 -13.79
C TYR A 28 4.52 2.51 -15.22
N VAL A 29 3.69 1.83 -16.02
CA VAL A 29 3.31 2.35 -17.36
C VAL A 29 2.59 3.70 -17.27
N LEU A 30 1.68 3.87 -16.31
CA LEU A 30 0.98 5.14 -16.11
C LEU A 30 1.95 6.27 -15.72
N PHE A 31 2.95 5.96 -14.89
CA PHE A 31 3.98 6.92 -14.48
C PHE A 31 4.87 7.32 -15.66
N GLU A 32 5.43 6.36 -16.38
CA GLU A 32 6.32 6.61 -17.55
C GLU A 32 5.61 7.37 -18.68
N THR A 33 4.30 7.20 -18.81
CA THR A 33 3.48 7.92 -19.80
C THR A 33 2.96 9.28 -19.32
N GLY A 34 3.27 9.67 -18.07
CA GLY A 34 2.84 10.93 -17.46
C GLY A 34 1.36 10.99 -17.10
N GLN A 35 0.66 9.86 -17.06
CA GLN A 35 -0.75 9.79 -16.66
C GLN A 35 -0.93 9.88 -15.14
N ILE A 36 0.09 9.51 -14.37
CA ILE A 36 0.18 9.75 -12.93
C ILE A 36 1.52 10.39 -12.61
N HIS A 37 1.58 11.20 -11.55
CA HIS A 37 2.79 11.92 -11.14
C HIS A 37 3.61 11.21 -10.06
N LEU A 38 3.11 10.08 -9.54
CA LEU A 38 3.75 9.32 -8.47
C LEU A 38 4.38 8.05 -9.01
N GLN A 39 5.64 7.81 -8.62
CA GLN A 39 6.41 6.64 -9.00
C GLN A 39 6.06 5.45 -8.10
N PRO A 40 5.71 4.28 -8.65
CA PRO A 40 5.41 3.09 -7.87
C PRO A 40 6.67 2.31 -7.50
N TYR A 41 6.71 1.83 -6.26
CA TYR A 41 7.73 0.90 -5.78
C TYR A 41 7.09 -0.30 -5.05
N PRO A 42 7.51 -1.54 -5.34
CA PRO A 42 7.11 -2.71 -4.56
C PRO A 42 7.93 -2.82 -3.27
N GLU A 43 7.29 -3.29 -2.19
CA GLU A 43 7.95 -3.76 -0.96
C GLU A 43 9.11 -2.86 -0.48
N THR A 44 8.86 -1.56 -0.42
CA THR A 44 9.88 -0.54 -0.13
C THR A 44 9.66 0.10 1.23
N MET A 45 10.75 0.33 1.98
CA MET A 45 10.73 0.98 3.29
C MET A 45 10.27 2.45 3.17
N LEU A 46 9.48 2.92 4.12
CA LEU A 46 9.03 4.33 4.16
C LEU A 46 10.14 5.30 4.58
N ASP A 47 11.14 4.83 5.32
CA ASP A 47 12.31 5.60 5.77
C ASP A 47 13.55 4.71 5.92
N SER A 48 14.68 5.29 6.34
CA SER A 48 15.95 4.58 6.53
C SER A 48 16.10 3.90 7.90
N GLY A 49 15.06 3.91 8.74
CA GLY A 49 15.08 3.36 10.08
C GLY A 49 15.05 1.83 10.08
N ARG A 50 15.74 1.19 11.04
CA ARG A 50 15.75 -0.28 11.17
C ARG A 50 14.37 -0.91 11.43
N SER A 51 13.41 -0.11 11.89
CA SER A 51 12.02 -0.52 12.14
C SER A 51 11.05 0.10 11.15
N SER A 52 11.53 0.58 9.99
CA SER A 52 10.69 1.21 8.99
C SER A 52 9.59 0.25 8.52
N PRO A 53 8.34 0.70 8.46
CA PRO A 53 7.29 -0.05 7.80
C PRO A 53 7.63 -0.29 6.33
N VAL A 54 7.28 -1.48 5.84
CA VAL A 54 7.38 -1.86 4.43
C VAL A 54 5.97 -2.19 3.95
N PRO A 55 5.27 -1.27 3.27
CA PRO A 55 4.03 -1.58 2.56
C PRO A 55 4.31 -2.40 1.30
N ASP A 56 3.31 -3.16 0.85
CA ASP A 56 3.45 -4.00 -0.35
C ASP A 56 3.64 -3.16 -1.63
N VAL A 57 2.96 -2.02 -1.74
CA VAL A 57 3.19 -1.02 -2.79
C VAL A 57 3.17 0.38 -2.18
N ILE A 58 4.11 1.23 -2.60
CA ILE A 58 4.11 2.66 -2.29
C ILE A 58 4.11 3.49 -3.58
N LEU A 59 3.48 4.66 -3.55
CA LEU A 59 3.55 5.67 -4.61
C LEU A 59 4.22 6.93 -4.05
N VAL A 60 5.35 7.28 -4.66
CA VAL A 60 6.27 8.31 -4.18
C VAL A 60 6.30 9.47 -5.14
N ASN A 61 6.28 10.69 -4.62
CA ASN A 61 6.52 11.89 -5.40
C ASN A 61 8.02 12.01 -5.72
N PRO A 62 8.44 11.93 -7.00
CA PRO A 62 9.86 11.88 -7.35
C PRO A 62 10.61 13.19 -7.10
N GLU A 63 9.91 14.31 -6.92
CA GLU A 63 10.55 15.61 -6.66
C GLU A 63 10.83 15.84 -5.18
N THR A 64 10.00 15.29 -4.30
CA THR A 64 10.06 15.51 -2.84
C THR A 64 10.48 14.27 -2.07
N GLU A 65 10.58 13.12 -2.75
CA GLU A 65 10.78 11.78 -2.16
C GLU A 65 9.69 11.38 -1.14
N GLN A 66 8.57 12.10 -1.12
CA GLN A 66 7.47 11.88 -0.20
C GLN A 66 6.62 10.68 -0.64
N THR A 67 6.39 9.72 0.26
CA THR A 67 5.39 8.66 0.03
C THR A 67 4.01 9.23 0.28
N GLU A 68 3.17 9.24 -0.76
CA GLU A 68 1.84 9.87 -0.67
C GLU A 68 0.70 8.84 -0.63
N ILE A 69 0.93 7.65 -1.21
CA ILE A 69 -0.05 6.55 -1.21
C ILE A 69 0.65 5.25 -0.82
N ILE A 70 -0.02 4.45 0.01
CA ILE A 70 0.39 3.07 0.31
C ILE A 70 -0.73 2.09 -0.05
N ILE A 71 -0.37 0.87 -0.43
CA ILE A 71 -1.31 -0.23 -0.67
C ILE A 71 -0.77 -1.48 0.02
N GLU A 72 -1.61 -2.12 0.83
CA GLU A 72 -1.35 -3.43 1.43
C GLU A 72 -2.18 -4.50 0.74
N ILE A 73 -1.56 -5.63 0.42
CA ILE A 73 -2.22 -6.80 -0.15
C ILE A 73 -2.38 -7.82 0.96
N SER A 74 -3.63 -8.12 1.31
CA SER A 74 -3.97 -8.93 2.46
C SER A 74 -4.70 -10.21 2.08
N ASN A 75 -4.67 -11.18 2.98
CA ASN A 75 -5.56 -12.33 2.94
C ASN A 75 -6.75 -12.09 3.87
N LYS A 76 -7.74 -13.00 3.86
CA LYS A 76 -8.96 -12.87 4.67
C LYS A 76 -8.69 -12.75 6.18
N THR A 77 -7.67 -13.42 6.68
CA THR A 77 -7.33 -13.40 8.12
C THR A 77 -6.58 -12.12 8.51
N GLY A 78 -5.74 -11.60 7.61
CA GLY A 78 -4.92 -10.40 7.82
C GLY A 78 -5.66 -9.08 7.58
N PHE A 79 -6.75 -9.10 6.79
CA PHE A 79 -7.38 -7.89 6.26
C PHE A 79 -7.67 -6.82 7.31
N LYS A 80 -8.29 -7.20 8.44
CA LYS A 80 -8.59 -6.27 9.53
C LYS A 80 -7.34 -5.68 10.17
N ASN A 81 -6.28 -6.46 10.30
CA ASN A 81 -5.01 -5.99 10.86
C ASN A 81 -4.33 -5.01 9.91
N ASP A 82 -4.33 -5.29 8.61
CA ASP A 82 -3.74 -4.40 7.60
C ASP A 82 -4.53 -3.10 7.47
N CYS A 83 -5.88 -3.15 7.57
CA CYS A 83 -6.69 -1.93 7.63
C CYS A 83 -6.29 -1.04 8.82
N ASN A 84 -6.05 -1.64 9.99
CA ASN A 84 -5.59 -0.90 11.16
C ASN A 84 -4.14 -0.41 11.02
N LYS A 85 -3.26 -1.20 10.39
CA LYS A 85 -1.88 -0.80 10.08
C LYS A 85 -1.88 0.46 9.21
N VAL A 86 -2.65 0.45 8.11
CA VAL A 86 -2.78 1.59 7.20
C VAL A 86 -3.27 2.84 7.94
N LYS A 87 -4.34 2.72 8.76
CA LYS A 87 -4.84 3.86 9.56
C LYS A 87 -3.76 4.46 10.45
N LYS A 88 -3.00 3.61 11.16
CA LYS A 88 -1.92 4.06 12.05
C LYS A 88 -0.78 4.73 11.30
N LEU A 89 -0.39 4.19 10.14
CA LEU A 89 0.67 4.79 9.33
C LEU A 89 0.29 6.21 8.87
N ILE A 90 -0.98 6.40 8.54
CA ILE A 90 -1.52 7.69 8.09
C ILE A 90 -1.66 8.67 9.25
N ASP A 91 -2.31 8.27 10.36
CA ASP A 91 -2.66 9.22 11.42
C ASP A 91 -1.59 9.41 12.50
N GLU A 92 -0.80 8.36 12.80
CA GLU A 92 0.02 8.32 14.01
C GLU A 92 1.53 8.48 13.75
N GLN A 93 2.00 8.18 12.53
CA GLN A 93 3.44 8.03 12.25
C GLN A 93 4.07 9.20 11.46
N ASN A 94 3.34 10.28 11.21
CA ASN A 94 3.85 11.51 10.58
C ASN A 94 4.59 11.28 9.25
N TYR A 95 4.19 10.26 8.48
CA TYR A 95 4.73 10.02 7.15
C TYR A 95 4.06 10.88 6.08
N ASP A 96 3.11 11.77 6.42
CA ASP A 96 2.34 12.58 5.47
C ASP A 96 1.69 11.78 4.32
N ILE A 97 1.43 10.48 4.56
CA ILE A 97 0.71 9.61 3.63
C ILE A 97 -0.73 10.11 3.54
N ARG A 98 -1.18 10.39 2.31
CA ARG A 98 -2.45 11.05 2.04
C ARG A 98 -3.59 10.05 1.83
N GLU A 99 -3.30 8.93 1.17
CA GLU A 99 -4.24 7.81 0.99
C GLU A 99 -3.58 6.47 1.30
N GLY A 100 -4.36 5.55 1.85
CA GLY A 100 -3.93 4.18 2.10
C GLY A 100 -5.00 3.18 1.73
N PHE A 101 -4.57 2.09 1.11
CA PHE A 101 -5.47 1.06 0.61
C PHE A 101 -5.12 -0.31 1.18
N VAL A 102 -6.13 -1.16 1.34
CA VAL A 102 -5.95 -2.58 1.61
C VAL A 102 -6.81 -3.37 0.63
N TYR A 103 -6.20 -4.33 -0.04
CA TYR A 103 -6.91 -5.25 -0.94
C TYR A 103 -6.84 -6.68 -0.42
N ASN A 104 -8.00 -7.30 -0.23
CA ASN A 104 -8.07 -8.71 0.12
C ASN A 104 -8.11 -9.58 -1.14
N TYR A 105 -7.01 -10.24 -1.49
CA TYR A 105 -6.95 -11.04 -2.72
C TYR A 105 -7.79 -12.33 -2.69
N GLN A 106 -8.38 -12.70 -1.54
CA GLN A 106 -9.25 -13.87 -1.42
C GLN A 106 -10.73 -13.53 -1.50
N THR A 107 -11.13 -12.31 -1.14
CA THR A 107 -12.52 -11.85 -1.16
C THR A 107 -12.76 -10.76 -2.21
N GLU A 108 -11.69 -10.25 -2.82
CA GLU A 108 -11.70 -9.14 -3.80
C GLU A 108 -12.21 -7.82 -3.19
N GLU A 109 -12.21 -7.72 -1.87
CA GLU A 109 -12.65 -6.53 -1.14
C GLU A 109 -11.53 -5.48 -1.06
N TRP A 110 -11.92 -4.22 -1.26
CA TRP A 110 -11.06 -3.07 -1.08
C TRP A 110 -11.46 -2.27 0.16
N PHE A 111 -10.46 -1.69 0.82
CA PHE A 111 -10.61 -0.72 1.88
C PHE A 111 -9.75 0.50 1.54
N LYS A 112 -10.30 1.70 1.75
CA LYS A 112 -9.57 2.97 1.63
C LYS A 112 -9.62 3.75 2.94
N TYR A 113 -8.50 4.36 3.29
CA TYR A 113 -8.39 5.35 4.33
C TYR A 113 -7.71 6.61 3.81
N GLU A 114 -8.20 7.78 4.22
CA GLU A 114 -7.71 9.07 3.75
C GLU A 114 -7.33 9.95 4.94
N LEU A 115 -6.14 10.56 4.85
CA LEU A 115 -5.67 11.55 5.79
C LEU A 115 -6.69 12.71 5.88
N ASN A 116 -6.93 13.21 7.08
CA ASN A 116 -7.83 14.35 7.39
C ASN A 116 -9.34 14.13 7.15
N LYS A 117 -9.77 13.12 6.38
CA LYS A 117 -11.21 12.79 6.34
C LYS A 117 -11.61 11.95 7.55
N GLY A 118 -10.69 11.15 8.11
CA GLY A 118 -10.98 10.23 9.23
C GLY A 118 -12.03 9.17 8.88
N ILE A 119 -12.39 9.07 7.61
CA ILE A 119 -13.43 8.18 7.09
C ILE A 119 -12.74 7.02 6.41
N ALA A 120 -13.03 5.83 6.91
CA ALA A 120 -12.80 4.59 6.19
C ALA A 120 -13.92 4.42 5.15
N VAL A 121 -13.54 4.25 3.89
CA VAL A 121 -14.48 3.92 2.81
C VAL A 121 -14.29 2.45 2.46
N GLU A 122 -15.33 1.66 2.72
CA GLU A 122 -15.37 0.25 2.32
C GLU A 122 -15.70 0.12 0.83
N ASN A 123 -15.15 -0.91 0.20
CA ASN A 123 -15.42 -1.29 -1.19
C ASN A 123 -15.07 -0.21 -2.22
N THR A 124 -13.99 0.53 -1.98
CA THR A 124 -13.43 1.44 -2.99
C THR A 124 -11.93 1.25 -3.18
N SER A 125 -11.54 1.24 -4.45
CA SER A 125 -10.17 1.15 -4.96
C SER A 125 -9.75 2.44 -5.68
N PHE A 126 -10.59 3.48 -5.63
CA PHE A 126 -10.36 4.73 -6.35
C PHE A 126 -9.50 5.71 -5.55
N SER A 127 -8.38 6.11 -6.15
CA SER A 127 -7.50 7.16 -5.64
C SER A 127 -7.89 8.52 -6.21
N GLU A 128 -8.12 9.48 -5.32
CA GLU A 128 -8.39 10.88 -5.69
C GLU A 128 -7.09 11.61 -6.06
N ILE A 129 -5.93 11.11 -5.63
CA ILE A 129 -4.63 11.73 -5.89
C ILE A 129 -4.14 11.43 -7.31
N VAL A 130 -4.23 10.17 -7.74
CA VAL A 130 -3.78 9.76 -9.09
C VAL A 130 -4.93 9.63 -10.09
N ILE A 131 -6.18 9.79 -9.65
CA ILE A 131 -7.39 9.70 -10.49
C ILE A 131 -7.47 8.34 -11.21
N GLN A 132 -7.17 7.27 -10.46
CA GLN A 132 -7.18 5.90 -10.97
C GLN A 132 -7.99 4.99 -10.06
N ASP A 133 -8.59 3.97 -10.67
CA ASP A 133 -9.22 2.86 -9.98
C ASP A 133 -8.27 1.65 -10.01
N PHE A 134 -7.65 1.35 -8.86
CA PHE A 134 -6.65 0.28 -8.76
C PHE A 134 -7.22 -1.11 -9.05
N ASN A 135 -8.53 -1.30 -8.90
CA ASN A 135 -9.17 -2.58 -9.22
C ASN A 135 -9.12 -2.89 -10.72
N LYS A 136 -8.99 -1.88 -11.60
CA LYS A 136 -8.86 -2.08 -13.05
C LYS A 136 -7.51 -2.67 -13.48
N PHE A 137 -6.57 -2.79 -12.54
CA PHE A 137 -5.23 -3.31 -12.80
C PHE A 137 -5.12 -4.81 -12.47
N LEU A 138 -6.10 -5.35 -11.74
CA LEU A 138 -6.09 -6.71 -11.20
C LEU A 138 -6.67 -7.77 -12.15
#